data_AF-A0A1W9SQA1-F1
#
_entry.id   AF-A0A1W9SQA1-F1
#
_cell.length_a   1.000
_cell.length_b   1.000
_cell.length_c   1.000
_cell.angle_alpha   90.00
_cell.angle_beta   90.00
_cell.angle_gamma   90.00
#
_symmetry.space_group_name_H-M   'P 1'
#
loop_
_entity.id
_entity.type
_entity.pdbx_description
1 polymer ?
#
loop_
_entity_poly.entity_id
_entity_poly.type
_entity_poly.pdbx_seq_one_letter_code
_entity_poly.pdbx_strand_id
1 'polypeptide(L)'
;MKKNKLILIDPEEVILKYNYLIKNAVNIFIKKGYFSYSEKKDVSQEIIYKILLKLKKIEEKYNNKKKFSNYITKIIFNICNDIIRKKYKNQETKEYSDFILSHKETNNENVNSSNYEIFINEEMDILDKIFKLFLDEKFKIIICLKLYFNIKLEKKNLKKYSKKKYDFNKLMKIPHKILKKDIFIILNNYINFCENKNSSTDNLRIYVKKKIKTIIKYMNGVPLFSNYDEISIGILFEKYCKKYNI
;
A
#
# COMPACT_ATOMS: atom_id res chain seq x y z
N MET A 1 -19.50 26.67 -43.02
CA MET A 1 -18.97 25.86 -41.89
C MET A 1 -18.02 24.81 -42.43
N LYS A 2 -16.69 25.00 -42.29
CA LYS A 2 -15.69 23.99 -42.68
C LYS A 2 -15.93 22.75 -41.81
N LYS A 3 -16.37 21.65 -42.41
CA LYS A 3 -16.27 20.33 -41.78
C LYS A 3 -14.81 20.18 -41.41
N ASN A 4 -14.48 20.19 -40.11
CA ASN A 4 -13.25 19.61 -39.61
C ASN A 4 -13.32 18.11 -39.89
N LYS A 5 -13.20 17.74 -41.18
CA LYS A 5 -12.73 16.44 -41.62
C LYS A 5 -11.28 16.36 -41.17
N LEU A 6 -11.06 16.26 -39.86
CA LEU A 6 -10.01 15.42 -39.32
C LEU A 6 -10.42 13.99 -39.68
N ILE A 7 -10.45 13.70 -40.99
CA ILE A 7 -10.32 12.32 -41.42
C ILE A 7 -8.90 12.01 -41.01
N LEU A 8 -8.78 11.05 -40.11
CA LEU A 8 -7.51 10.46 -39.72
C LEU A 8 -7.05 9.67 -40.95
N ILE A 9 -6.68 10.35 -42.04
CA ILE A 9 -6.34 9.73 -43.33
C ILE A 9 -5.12 8.85 -43.13
N ASP A 10 -4.23 9.27 -42.23
CA ASP A 10 -3.03 8.54 -41.88
C ASP A 10 -2.98 8.25 -40.37
N PRO A 11 -3.07 6.96 -39.95
CA PRO A 11 -2.87 6.53 -38.57
C PRO A 11 -1.56 7.03 -37.94
N GLU A 12 -0.50 7.19 -38.75
CA GLU A 12 0.81 7.64 -38.27
C GLU A 12 0.76 9.09 -37.78
N GLU A 13 0.11 9.99 -38.54
CA GLU A 13 -0.08 11.38 -38.13
C GLU A 13 -0.84 11.50 -36.81
N VAL A 14 -1.84 10.64 -36.60
CA VAL A 14 -2.62 10.61 -35.35
C VAL A 14 -1.72 10.27 -34.17
N ILE A 15 -0.87 9.25 -34.33
CA ILE A 15 0.05 8.82 -33.28
C ILE A 15 1.02 9.94 -32.98
N LEU A 16 1.68 10.49 -34.00
CA LEU A 16 2.68 11.55 -33.82
C LEU A 16 2.06 12.75 -33.11
N LYS A 17 0.87 13.17 -33.53
CA LYS A 17 0.14 14.31 -32.96
C LYS A 17 -0.25 14.09 -31.50
N TYR A 18 -0.65 12.87 -31.11
CA TYR A 18 -1.17 12.60 -29.77
C TYR A 18 -0.21 11.81 -28.86
N ASN A 19 1.01 11.51 -29.31
CA ASN A 19 2.03 10.81 -28.53
C ASN A 19 2.34 11.52 -27.20
N TYR A 20 2.36 12.85 -27.20
CA TYR A 20 2.58 13.62 -25.96
C TYR A 20 1.47 13.39 -24.92
N LEU A 21 0.20 13.21 -25.36
CA LEU A 21 -0.91 12.89 -24.44
C LEU A 21 -0.75 11.50 -23.84
N ILE A 22 -0.29 10.53 -24.64
CA ILE A 22 0.00 9.16 -24.16
C ILE A 22 1.11 9.22 -23.11
N LYS A 23 2.25 9.85 -23.43
CA LYS A 23 3.37 10.02 -22.50
C LYS A 23 2.95 10.71 -21.21
N ASN A 24 2.13 11.77 -21.30
CA ASN A 24 1.62 12.48 -20.13
C ASN A 24 0.70 11.61 -19.29
N ALA A 25 -0.23 10.87 -19.90
CA ALA A 25 -1.09 9.94 -19.19
C ALA A 25 -0.26 8.86 -18.48
N VAL A 26 0.66 8.19 -19.17
CA VAL A 26 1.53 7.17 -18.58
C VAL A 26 2.34 7.74 -17.41
N ASN A 27 2.92 8.94 -17.54
CA ASN A 27 3.63 9.59 -16.43
C ASN A 27 2.71 9.87 -15.23
N ILE A 28 1.44 10.25 -15.45
CA ILE A 28 0.47 10.41 -14.36
C ILE A 28 0.24 9.08 -13.65
N PHE A 29 0.10 7.97 -14.38
CA PHE A 29 -0.09 6.65 -13.79
C PHE A 29 1.17 6.13 -13.09
N ILE A 30 2.38 6.43 -13.60
CA ILE A 30 3.65 6.14 -12.92
C ILE A 30 3.79 6.94 -11.62
N LYS A 31 3.51 8.25 -11.64
CA LYS A 31 3.54 9.08 -10.43
C LYS A 31 2.54 8.61 -9.39
N LYS A 32 1.39 8.11 -9.87
CA LYS A 32 0.39 7.47 -9.04
C LYS A 32 0.75 6.05 -8.66
N GLY A 33 1.88 5.49 -9.12
CA GLY A 33 2.42 4.17 -8.79
C GLY A 33 1.87 2.98 -9.59
N TYR A 34 0.86 3.12 -10.43
CA TYR A 34 0.25 1.98 -11.15
C TYR A 34 1.20 1.26 -12.11
N PHE A 35 2.22 1.96 -12.60
CA PHE A 35 3.28 1.43 -13.45
C PHE A 35 4.64 1.83 -12.88
N SER A 36 5.64 0.97 -13.02
CA SER A 36 7.02 1.35 -12.73
C SER A 36 7.56 2.29 -13.83
N TYR A 37 8.66 2.99 -13.54
CA TYR A 37 9.31 3.82 -14.55
C TYR A 37 9.91 2.99 -15.70
N SER A 38 10.36 1.76 -15.42
CA SER A 38 10.89 0.85 -16.44
C SER A 38 9.82 0.39 -17.43
N GLU A 39 8.59 0.21 -16.98
CA GLU A 39 7.43 -0.18 -17.82
C GLU A 39 6.94 0.95 -18.74
N LYS A 40 7.45 2.18 -18.59
CA LYS A 40 6.93 3.37 -19.28
C LYS A 40 6.86 3.21 -20.80
N LYS A 41 7.90 2.64 -21.41
CA LYS A 41 7.98 2.47 -22.87
C LYS A 41 6.96 1.43 -23.34
N ASP A 42 6.93 0.28 -22.68
CA ASP A 42 6.05 -0.85 -23.03
C ASP A 42 4.57 -0.46 -22.89
N VAL A 43 4.20 0.18 -21.79
CA VAL A 43 2.83 0.68 -21.57
C VAL A 43 2.45 1.71 -22.62
N SER A 44 3.37 2.63 -22.98
CA SER A 44 3.10 3.61 -24.03
C SER A 44 2.86 2.94 -25.38
N GLN A 45 3.68 1.93 -25.72
CA GLN A 45 3.54 1.16 -26.96
C GLN A 45 2.24 0.34 -26.99
N GLU A 46 1.86 -0.29 -25.88
CA GLU A 46 0.59 -1.02 -25.78
C GLU A 46 -0.62 -0.08 -25.96
N ILE A 47 -0.56 1.14 -25.41
CA ILE A 47 -1.60 2.15 -25.61
C ILE A 47 -1.68 2.55 -27.09
N ILE A 48 -0.55 2.84 -27.74
CA ILE A 48 -0.50 3.19 -29.17
C ILE A 48 -1.13 2.06 -30.00
N TYR A 49 -0.71 0.82 -29.76
CA TYR A 49 -1.23 -0.36 -30.43
C TYR A 49 -2.76 -0.50 -30.28
N LYS A 50 -3.29 -0.33 -29.06
CA LYS A 50 -4.73 -0.41 -28.81
C LYS A 50 -5.53 0.73 -29.43
N ILE A 51 -4.94 1.93 -29.56
CA ILE A 51 -5.57 3.06 -30.26
C ILE A 51 -5.63 2.76 -31.75
N LEU A 52 -4.54 2.29 -32.35
CA LEU A 52 -4.49 1.91 -33.77
C LEU A 52 -5.56 0.89 -34.13
N LEU A 53 -5.68 -0.19 -33.34
CA LEU A 53 -6.70 -1.22 -33.56
C LEU A 53 -8.14 -0.70 -33.51
N LYS A 54 -8.37 0.42 -32.80
CA LYS A 54 -9.70 0.99 -32.57
C LYS A 54 -9.93 2.29 -33.33
N LEU A 55 -8.99 2.73 -34.17
CA LEU A 55 -8.98 4.08 -34.75
C LEU A 55 -10.26 4.41 -35.53
N LYS A 56 -10.69 3.51 -36.42
CA LYS A 56 -11.95 3.67 -37.19
C LYS A 56 -13.17 3.82 -36.27
N LYS A 57 -13.27 2.98 -35.23
CA LYS A 57 -14.37 3.04 -34.25
C LYS A 57 -14.34 4.31 -33.40
N ILE A 58 -13.16 4.84 -33.11
CA ILE A 58 -12.97 6.10 -32.39
C ILE A 58 -13.47 7.26 -33.25
N GLU A 59 -13.13 7.25 -34.54
CA GLU A 59 -13.57 8.24 -35.52
C GLU A 59 -15.10 8.24 -35.68
N GLU A 60 -15.69 7.06 -35.93
CA GLU A 60 -17.14 6.89 -36.10
C GLU A 60 -17.95 7.38 -34.88
N LYS A 61 -17.44 7.14 -33.67
CA LYS A 61 -18.13 7.50 -32.42
C LYS A 61 -17.94 8.95 -32.00
N TYR A 62 -17.01 9.68 -32.62
CA TYR A 62 -16.70 11.04 -32.22
C TYR A 62 -17.72 12.03 -32.80
N ASN A 63 -18.55 12.60 -31.92
CA ASN A 63 -19.69 13.44 -32.30
C ASN A 63 -19.40 14.95 -32.38
N ASN A 64 -18.13 15.36 -32.45
CA ASN A 64 -17.69 16.77 -32.52
C ASN A 64 -18.13 17.70 -31.38
N LYS A 65 -18.77 17.21 -30.30
CA LYS A 65 -19.25 18.06 -29.19
C LYS A 65 -18.14 18.61 -28.29
N LYS A 66 -16.96 18.01 -28.28
CA LYS A 66 -15.80 18.40 -27.45
C LYS A 66 -14.52 18.32 -28.29
N LYS A 67 -13.46 19.03 -27.94
CA LYS A 67 -12.15 18.90 -28.61
C LYS A 67 -11.70 17.44 -28.66
N PHE A 68 -11.24 16.97 -29.83
CA PHE A 68 -10.78 15.59 -30.03
C PHE A 68 -9.68 15.19 -29.06
N SER A 69 -8.79 16.12 -28.67
CA SER A 69 -7.77 15.92 -27.64
C SER A 69 -8.35 15.45 -26.30
N ASN A 70 -9.49 16.00 -25.88
CA ASN A 70 -10.14 15.61 -24.62
C ASN A 70 -10.79 14.23 -24.75
N TYR A 71 -11.36 13.95 -25.92
CA TYR A 71 -11.95 12.65 -26.23
C TYR A 71 -10.89 11.53 -26.26
N ILE A 72 -9.79 11.75 -26.98
CA ILE A 72 -8.69 10.78 -27.06
C ILE A 72 -7.99 10.61 -25.71
N THR A 73 -7.85 11.67 -24.91
CA THR A 73 -7.32 11.57 -23.54
C THR A 73 -8.18 10.63 -22.70
N LYS A 74 -9.52 10.74 -22.77
CA LYS A 74 -10.41 9.82 -22.05
C LYS A 74 -10.21 8.36 -22.50
N ILE A 75 -10.02 8.13 -23.80
CA ILE A 75 -9.73 6.79 -24.34
C ILE A 75 -8.40 6.26 -23.83
N ILE A 76 -7.34 7.08 -23.85
CA ILE A 76 -6.01 6.74 -23.30
C ILE A 76 -6.13 6.32 -21.84
N PHE A 77 -6.81 7.10 -21.00
CA PHE A 77 -7.02 6.78 -19.58
C PHE A 77 -7.79 5.47 -19.38
N ASN A 78 -8.81 5.21 -20.19
CA ASN A 78 -9.54 3.94 -20.15
C ASN A 78 -8.63 2.77 -20.51
N ILE A 79 -7.77 2.92 -21.53
CA ILE A 79 -6.80 1.90 -21.91
C ILE A 79 -5.79 1.65 -20.78
N CYS A 80 -5.25 2.70 -20.14
CA CYS A 80 -4.38 2.54 -18.96
C CYS A 80 -5.08 1.71 -17.87
N ASN A 81 -6.32 2.04 -17.54
CA ASN A 81 -7.09 1.29 -16.55
C ASN A 81 -7.31 -0.17 -16.96
N ASP A 82 -7.54 -0.46 -18.24
CA ASP A 82 -7.66 -1.83 -18.74
C ASP A 82 -6.35 -2.62 -18.60
N ILE A 83 -5.20 -1.99 -18.89
CA ILE A 83 -3.87 -2.60 -18.69
C ILE A 83 -3.69 -2.93 -17.21
N ILE A 84 -3.99 -1.98 -16.33
CA ILE A 84 -3.89 -2.14 -14.87
C ILE A 84 -4.78 -3.30 -14.39
N ARG A 85 -6.04 -3.34 -14.82
CA ARG A 85 -6.98 -4.42 -14.47
C ARG A 85 -6.47 -5.79 -14.91
N LYS A 86 -5.89 -5.89 -16.12
CA LYS A 86 -5.31 -7.14 -16.61
C LYS A 86 -4.06 -7.53 -15.81
N LYS A 87 -3.21 -6.57 -15.48
CA LYS A 87 -2.01 -6.79 -14.66
C LYS A 87 -2.38 -7.36 -13.29
N TYR A 88 -3.32 -6.74 -12.58
CA TYR A 88 -3.78 -7.22 -11.28
C TYR A 88 -4.51 -8.56 -11.36
N LYS A 89 -5.39 -8.75 -12.36
CA LYS A 89 -6.08 -10.04 -12.55
C LYS A 89 -5.08 -11.19 -12.75
N ASN A 90 -4.01 -10.94 -13.51
CA ASN A 90 -2.96 -11.93 -13.76
C ASN A 90 -2.05 -12.14 -12.54
N GLN A 91 -1.87 -11.13 -11.67
CA GLN A 91 -1.15 -11.28 -10.41
C GLN A 91 -1.93 -12.15 -9.42
N GLU A 92 -3.23 -11.89 -9.25
CA GLU A 92 -4.10 -12.72 -8.38
C GLU A 92 -4.12 -14.20 -8.82
N THR A 93 -4.07 -14.46 -10.13
CA THR A 93 -4.05 -15.85 -10.64
C THR A 93 -2.66 -16.50 -10.53
N LYS A 94 -1.57 -15.75 -10.72
CA LYS A 94 -0.21 -16.27 -10.56
C LYS A 94 0.15 -16.52 -9.11
N GLU A 95 -0.20 -15.63 -8.20
CA GLU A 95 0.02 -15.83 -6.76
C GLU A 95 -0.72 -17.08 -6.26
N TYR A 96 -1.92 -17.34 -6.77
CA TYR A 96 -2.67 -18.55 -6.42
C TYR A 96 -2.13 -19.82 -7.12
N SER A 97 -1.69 -19.75 -8.38
CA SER A 97 -1.11 -20.90 -9.08
C SER A 97 0.27 -21.27 -8.54
N ASP A 98 1.11 -20.29 -8.24
CA ASP A 98 2.44 -20.50 -7.66
C ASP A 98 2.34 -20.95 -6.21
N PHE A 99 1.31 -20.51 -5.46
CA PHE A 99 0.98 -21.08 -4.16
C PHE A 99 0.55 -22.55 -4.25
N ILE A 100 -0.29 -22.92 -5.23
CA ILE A 100 -0.74 -24.32 -5.41
C ILE A 100 0.37 -25.22 -5.97
N LEU A 101 1.20 -24.72 -6.90
CA LEU A 101 2.33 -25.46 -7.46
C LEU A 101 3.44 -25.63 -6.40
N SER A 102 3.73 -24.61 -5.60
CA SER A 102 4.69 -24.73 -4.49
C SER A 102 4.21 -25.64 -3.35
N HIS A 103 2.90 -25.86 -3.18
CA HIS A 103 2.37 -26.80 -2.18
C HIS A 103 2.15 -28.23 -2.71
N LYS A 104 2.16 -28.44 -4.04
CA LYS A 104 2.11 -29.77 -4.63
C LYS A 104 3.48 -30.42 -4.84
N GLU A 105 4.57 -29.64 -4.79
CA GLU A 105 5.94 -30.15 -4.96
C GLU A 105 6.77 -30.22 -3.67
N THR A 106 6.29 -29.73 -2.53
CA THR A 106 7.02 -29.79 -1.25
C THR A 106 6.69 -31.03 -0.44
N ASN A 107 7.22 -32.17 -0.89
CA ASN A 107 7.80 -33.18 0.02
C ASN A 107 9.34 -32.99 0.14
N ASN A 108 9.91 -31.89 -0.37
CA ASN A 108 11.31 -31.52 -0.21
C ASN A 108 11.42 -30.16 0.50
N GLU A 109 11.81 -30.19 1.78
CA GLU A 109 11.65 -29.11 2.77
C GLU A 109 12.63 -27.92 2.69
N ASN A 110 13.54 -27.83 1.71
CA ASN A 110 14.68 -26.90 1.86
C ASN A 110 14.88 -25.80 0.80
N VAL A 111 14.07 -25.70 -0.27
CA VAL A 111 14.37 -24.76 -1.37
C VAL A 111 13.48 -23.50 -1.39
N ASN A 112 12.26 -23.55 -0.82
CA ASN A 112 11.32 -22.44 -0.91
C ASN A 112 11.40 -21.39 0.23
N SER A 113 12.13 -21.66 1.33
CA SER A 113 12.19 -20.73 2.47
C SER A 113 12.86 -19.40 2.14
N SER A 114 13.89 -19.40 1.28
CA SER A 114 14.71 -18.21 1.02
C SER A 114 13.93 -17.07 0.35
N ASN A 115 13.12 -17.36 -0.66
CA ASN A 115 12.36 -16.34 -1.37
C ASN A 115 11.27 -15.71 -0.49
N TYR A 116 10.55 -16.52 0.29
CA TYR A 116 9.53 -15.99 1.22
C TYR A 116 10.15 -15.10 2.30
N GLU A 117 11.32 -15.46 2.83
CA GLU A 117 12.01 -14.61 3.80
C GLU A 117 12.43 -13.27 3.20
N ILE A 118 12.87 -13.24 1.93
CA ILE A 118 13.18 -12.00 1.21
C ILE A 118 11.94 -11.10 1.14
N PHE A 119 10.79 -11.62 0.70
CA PHE A 119 9.55 -10.83 0.63
C PHE A 119 9.12 -10.29 2.00
N ILE A 120 9.16 -11.13 3.05
CA ILE A 120 8.80 -10.68 4.41
C ILE A 120 9.79 -9.59 4.89
N ASN A 121 11.08 -9.70 4.53
CA ASN A 121 12.08 -8.70 4.86
C ASN A 121 11.82 -7.36 4.19
N GLU A 122 11.45 -7.36 2.91
CA GLU A 122 11.05 -6.14 2.19
C GLU A 122 9.84 -5.48 2.84
N GLU A 123 8.82 -6.26 3.20
CA GLU A 123 7.63 -5.75 3.89
C GLU A 123 7.96 -5.19 5.28
N MET A 124 8.86 -5.84 6.03
CA MET A 124 9.36 -5.32 7.31
C MET A 124 10.13 -3.99 7.13
N ASP A 125 10.87 -3.84 6.04
CA ASP A 125 11.62 -2.61 5.74
C ASP A 125 10.69 -1.46 5.33
N ILE A 126 9.60 -1.76 4.62
CA ILE A 126 8.51 -0.80 4.37
C ILE A 126 7.89 -0.37 5.70
N LEU A 127 7.60 -1.32 6.59
CA LEU A 127 7.03 -1.03 7.91
C LEU A 127 7.99 -0.16 8.77
N ASP A 128 9.30 -0.41 8.75
CA ASP A 128 10.27 0.46 9.44
C ASP A 128 10.26 1.89 8.89
N LYS A 129 10.23 2.03 7.55
CA LYS A 129 10.13 3.34 6.88
C LYS A 129 8.87 4.08 7.32
N ILE A 130 7.73 3.39 7.43
CA ILE A 130 6.49 3.96 7.94
C ILE A 130 6.66 4.40 9.40
N PHE A 131 7.29 3.60 10.25
CA PHE A 131 7.54 4.00 11.64
C PHE A 131 8.45 5.21 11.77
N LYS A 132 9.40 5.39 10.85
CA LYS A 132 10.25 6.60 10.79
C LYS A 132 9.44 7.86 10.49
N LEU A 133 8.32 7.77 9.76
CA LEU A 133 7.43 8.92 9.51
C LEU A 133 6.72 9.44 10.77
N PHE A 134 6.63 8.64 11.84
CA PHE A 134 5.98 9.05 13.08
C PHE A 134 6.91 9.78 14.06
N LEU A 135 8.20 9.98 13.72
CA LEU A 135 9.16 10.77 14.48
C LEU A 135 9.10 10.48 16.00
N ASP A 136 8.82 11.49 16.81
CA ASP A 136 8.75 11.43 18.27
C ASP A 136 7.66 10.49 18.81
N GLU A 137 6.61 10.22 18.01
CA GLU A 137 5.54 9.31 18.38
C GLU A 137 5.88 7.83 18.10
N LYS A 138 7.03 7.51 17.46
CA LYS A 138 7.39 6.13 17.07
C LYS A 138 7.26 5.16 18.25
N PHE A 139 7.88 5.46 19.39
CA PHE A 139 7.85 4.55 20.54
C PHE A 139 6.48 4.47 21.22
N LYS A 140 5.71 5.57 21.24
CA LYS A 140 4.32 5.56 21.71
C LYS A 140 3.49 4.58 20.90
N ILE A 141 3.58 4.67 19.57
CA ILE A 141 2.83 3.81 18.65
C ILE A 141 3.26 2.37 18.82
N ILE A 142 4.56 2.08 18.89
CA ILE A 142 5.06 0.71 19.09
C ILE A 142 4.51 0.10 20.38
N ILE A 143 4.53 0.83 21.50
CA ILE A 143 3.98 0.35 22.79
C ILE A 143 2.47 0.09 22.65
N CYS A 144 1.74 1.03 22.03
CA CYS A 144 0.31 0.88 21.78
C CYS A 144 0.01 -0.37 20.93
N LEU A 145 0.74 -0.58 19.84
CA LEU A 145 0.53 -1.72 18.93
C LEU A 145 0.91 -3.04 19.59
N LYS A 146 2.00 -3.07 20.37
CA LYS A 146 2.39 -4.28 21.11
C LYS A 146 1.26 -4.75 22.02
N LEU A 147 0.72 -3.84 22.82
CA LEU A 147 -0.40 -4.17 23.69
C LEU A 147 -1.68 -4.50 22.90
N TYR A 148 -1.96 -3.76 21.84
CA TYR A 148 -3.15 -3.98 21.01
C TYR A 148 -3.19 -5.36 20.35
N PHE A 149 -2.04 -5.82 19.84
CA PHE A 149 -1.87 -7.13 19.21
C PHE A 149 -1.39 -8.22 20.19
N ASN A 150 -1.42 -7.96 21.49
CA ASN A 150 -1.03 -8.90 22.55
C ASN A 150 0.42 -9.43 22.42
N ILE A 151 1.33 -8.60 21.90
CA ILE A 151 2.76 -8.86 21.81
C ILE A 151 3.42 -8.44 23.12
N LYS A 152 4.33 -9.30 23.61
CA LYS A 152 5.06 -9.06 24.85
C LYS A 152 5.80 -7.73 24.83
N LEU A 153 5.56 -6.93 25.86
CA LEU A 153 6.18 -5.62 26.02
C LEU A 153 7.56 -5.76 26.67
N GLU A 154 8.51 -4.96 26.18
CA GLU A 154 9.88 -4.99 26.67
C GLU A 154 10.25 -3.68 27.37
N LYS A 155 10.99 -3.79 28.49
CA LYS A 155 11.41 -2.65 29.31
C LYS A 155 12.22 -1.62 28.51
N LYS A 156 12.98 -2.08 27.50
CA LYS A 156 13.77 -1.20 26.62
C LYS A 156 12.89 -0.20 25.86
N ASN A 157 11.69 -0.61 25.42
CA ASN A 157 10.79 0.27 24.65
C ASN A 157 10.17 1.34 25.53
N LEU A 158 9.78 0.95 26.74
CA LEU A 158 9.24 1.86 27.74
C LEU A 158 10.24 2.96 28.09
N LYS A 159 11.52 2.59 28.25
CA LYS A 159 12.62 3.55 28.49
C LYS A 159 12.87 4.47 27.29
N LYS A 160 12.73 3.97 26.05
CA LYS A 160 12.87 4.79 24.84
C LYS A 160 11.73 5.78 24.69
N TYR A 161 10.52 5.44 25.15
CA TYR A 161 9.36 6.34 25.12
C TYR A 161 9.42 7.43 26.19
N SER A 162 9.79 7.09 27.43
CA SER A 162 9.81 8.05 28.53
C SER A 162 11.01 7.83 29.45
N LYS A 163 11.68 8.94 29.78
CA LYS A 163 12.77 8.97 30.78
C LYS A 163 12.25 8.97 32.22
N LYS A 164 10.95 9.18 32.44
CA LYS A 164 10.37 9.23 33.79
C LYS A 164 10.42 7.84 34.46
N LYS A 165 10.73 7.82 35.75
CA LYS A 165 10.64 6.59 36.56
C LYS A 165 9.17 6.23 36.72
N TYR A 166 8.76 5.13 36.09
CA TYR A 166 7.43 4.55 36.25
C TYR A 166 7.59 3.11 36.74
N ASP A 167 6.67 2.65 37.60
CA ASP A 167 6.64 1.25 38.00
C ASP A 167 6.11 0.38 36.84
N PHE A 168 7.04 -0.13 36.05
CA PHE A 168 6.73 -0.98 34.90
C PHE A 168 6.20 -2.35 35.30
N ASN A 169 6.24 -2.75 36.58
CA ASN A 169 5.82 -4.08 36.99
C ASN A 169 4.35 -4.34 36.66
N LYS A 170 3.48 -3.32 36.77
CA LYS A 170 2.06 -3.43 36.39
C LYS A 170 1.87 -3.70 34.89
N LEU A 171 2.71 -3.12 34.03
CA LEU A 171 2.67 -3.33 32.58
C LEU A 171 3.28 -4.68 32.18
N MET A 172 4.36 -5.08 32.85
CA MET A 172 5.08 -6.32 32.52
C MET A 172 4.35 -7.58 33.03
N LYS A 173 3.49 -7.45 34.04
CA LYS A 173 2.72 -8.56 34.62
C LYS A 173 1.34 -8.74 33.98
N ILE A 174 1.02 -8.04 32.90
CA ILE A 174 -0.25 -8.21 32.16
C ILE A 174 -0.32 -9.64 31.61
N PRO A 175 -1.22 -10.53 32.09
CA PRO A 175 -1.41 -11.83 31.49
C PRO A 175 -1.76 -11.74 29.99
N HIS A 176 -1.32 -12.73 29.23
CA HIS A 176 -1.58 -12.85 27.79
C HIS A 176 -3.08 -12.97 27.43
N LYS A 177 -3.97 -13.20 28.39
CA LYS A 177 -5.42 -13.33 28.19
C LYS A 177 -6.20 -12.22 28.88
N ILE A 178 -5.80 -10.97 28.67
CA ILE A 178 -6.55 -9.81 29.16
C ILE A 178 -7.52 -9.29 28.10
N LEU A 179 -8.70 -8.84 28.54
CA LEU A 179 -9.66 -8.17 27.68
C LEU A 179 -9.07 -6.87 27.13
N LYS A 180 -9.28 -6.60 25.83
CA LYS A 180 -8.78 -5.37 25.18
C LYS A 180 -9.13 -4.10 25.96
N LYS A 181 -10.28 -4.05 26.64
CA LYS A 181 -10.72 -2.93 27.48
C LYS A 181 -9.71 -2.61 28.59
N ASP A 182 -9.26 -3.62 29.33
CA ASP A 182 -8.37 -3.43 30.48
C ASP A 182 -6.95 -3.06 30.02
N ILE A 183 -6.52 -3.59 28.88
CA ILE A 183 -5.27 -3.21 28.21
C ILE A 183 -5.24 -1.69 27.98
N PHE A 184 -6.33 -1.12 27.45
CA PHE A 184 -6.41 0.32 27.21
C PHE A 184 -6.39 1.14 28.50
N ILE A 185 -7.01 0.65 29.59
CA ILE A 185 -6.97 1.35 30.89
C ILE A 185 -5.53 1.44 31.41
N ILE A 186 -4.81 0.32 31.41
CA ILE A 186 -3.43 0.27 31.91
C ILE A 186 -2.52 1.14 31.04
N LEU A 187 -2.66 1.05 29.72
CA LEU A 187 -1.88 1.84 28.78
C LEU A 187 -2.18 3.34 28.90
N ASN A 188 -3.45 3.72 29.11
CA ASN A 188 -3.84 5.11 29.27
C ASN A 188 -3.22 5.73 30.53
N ASN A 189 -3.23 5.01 31.65
CA ASN A 189 -2.58 5.46 32.88
C ASN A 189 -1.08 5.70 32.67
N TYR A 190 -0.41 4.80 31.95
CA TYR A 190 1.01 4.95 31.63
C TYR A 190 1.30 6.13 30.70
N ILE A 191 0.53 6.30 29.62
CA ILE A 191 0.71 7.41 28.67
C ILE A 191 0.43 8.75 29.34
N ASN A 192 -0.66 8.85 30.12
CA ASN A 192 -1.01 10.06 30.87
C ASN A 192 0.10 10.45 31.86
N PHE A 193 0.66 9.48 32.58
CA PHE A 193 1.83 9.72 33.44
C PHE A 193 3.04 10.23 32.65
N CYS A 194 3.36 9.60 31.51
CA CYS A 194 4.49 9.99 30.69
C CYS A 194 4.34 11.40 30.11
N GLU A 195 3.16 11.73 29.61
CA GLU A 195 2.89 13.00 28.92
C GLU A 195 2.39 14.12 29.84
N ASN A 196 2.18 13.87 31.14
CA ASN A 196 1.51 14.80 32.06
C ASN A 196 0.14 15.25 31.53
N LYS A 197 -0.67 14.30 31.04
CA LYS A 197 -2.01 14.55 30.50
C LYS A 197 -3.04 13.75 31.29
N ASN A 198 -4.30 14.14 31.16
CA ASN A 198 -5.44 13.39 31.71
C ASN A 198 -6.42 12.99 30.59
N SER A 199 -5.91 12.24 29.61
CA SER A 199 -6.74 11.76 28.49
C SER A 199 -7.64 10.63 28.95
N SER A 200 -8.84 10.53 28.38
CA SER A 200 -9.72 9.38 28.60
C SER A 200 -9.19 8.13 27.90
N THR A 201 -9.50 6.96 28.45
CA THR A 201 -9.19 5.66 27.83
C THR A 201 -9.74 5.53 26.42
N ASP A 202 -10.90 6.16 26.14
CA ASP A 202 -11.52 6.13 24.82
C ASP A 202 -10.74 6.94 23.78
N ASN A 203 -10.20 8.10 24.17
CA ASN A 203 -9.35 8.91 23.31
C ASN A 203 -8.12 8.11 22.85
N LEU A 204 -7.53 7.34 23.76
CA LEU A 204 -6.42 6.46 23.42
C LEU A 204 -6.84 5.32 22.47
N ARG A 205 -8.01 4.71 22.69
CA ARG A 205 -8.55 3.68 21.80
C ARG A 205 -8.75 4.20 20.37
N ILE A 206 -9.33 5.39 20.23
CA ILE A 206 -9.53 6.07 18.95
C ILE A 206 -8.17 6.38 18.30
N TYR A 207 -7.22 6.88 19.08
CA TYR A 207 -5.87 7.16 18.63
C TYR A 207 -5.19 5.91 18.04
N VAL A 208 -5.20 4.78 18.77
CA VAL A 208 -4.58 3.53 18.29
C VAL A 208 -5.24 3.04 17.00
N LYS A 209 -6.58 3.02 16.94
CA LYS A 209 -7.30 2.64 15.72
C LYS A 209 -6.95 3.55 14.53
N LYS A 210 -6.85 4.86 14.76
CA LYS A 210 -6.46 5.83 13.72
C LYS A 210 -5.04 5.55 13.22
N LYS A 211 -4.10 5.23 14.11
CA LYS A 211 -2.72 4.90 13.73
C LYS A 211 -2.63 3.57 12.97
N ILE A 212 -3.36 2.53 13.37
CA ILE A 212 -3.46 1.27 12.61
C ILE A 212 -3.99 1.52 11.20
N LYS A 213 -5.10 2.26 11.05
CA LYS A 213 -5.64 2.63 9.74
C LYS A 213 -4.64 3.42 8.88
N THR A 214 -3.84 4.28 9.52
CA THR A 214 -2.79 5.04 8.84
C THR A 214 -1.66 4.13 8.36
N ILE A 215 -1.23 3.17 9.18
CA ILE A 215 -0.22 2.17 8.82
C ILE A 215 -0.73 1.30 7.66
N ILE A 216 -1.96 0.76 7.76
CA ILE A 216 -2.60 -0.01 6.67
C ILE A 216 -2.63 0.81 5.38
N LYS A 217 -3.05 2.08 5.45
CA LYS A 217 -3.08 2.97 4.28
C LYS A 217 -1.70 3.12 3.64
N TYR A 218 -0.64 3.25 4.44
CA TYR A 218 0.71 3.38 3.91
C TYR A 218 1.28 2.06 3.37
N MET A 219 1.02 0.94 4.05
CA MET A 219 1.43 -0.39 3.59
C MET A 219 0.74 -0.77 2.27
N ASN A 220 -0.55 -0.44 2.12
CA ASN A 220 -1.28 -0.69 0.88
C ASN A 220 -0.88 0.26 -0.26
N GLY A 221 -0.23 1.38 0.07
CA GLY A 221 0.18 2.39 -0.89
C GLY A 221 -0.97 3.21 -1.49
N VAL A 222 -0.60 4.23 -2.25
CA VAL A 222 -1.50 4.92 -3.18
C VAL A 222 -0.76 4.93 -4.53
N PRO A 223 -1.17 4.07 -5.49
CA PRO A 223 -2.42 3.33 -5.53
C PRO A 223 -2.37 2.06 -4.68
N LEU A 224 -3.47 1.33 -4.60
CA LEU A 224 -3.49 0.08 -3.84
C LEU A 224 -2.57 -0.96 -4.53
N PHE A 225 -1.48 -1.33 -3.89
CA PHE A 225 -0.56 -2.39 -4.32
C PHE A 225 -0.72 -3.67 -3.53
N SER A 226 -1.09 -3.53 -2.26
CA SER A 226 -1.24 -4.63 -1.31
C SER A 226 -2.61 -4.55 -0.65
N ASN A 227 -3.03 -5.66 -0.05
CA ASN A 227 -4.32 -5.81 0.62
C ASN A 227 -4.16 -6.05 2.13
N TYR A 228 -3.27 -5.31 2.77
CA TYR A 228 -3.13 -5.34 4.22
C TYR A 228 -4.43 -4.91 4.90
N ASP A 229 -4.75 -5.65 5.94
CA ASP A 229 -5.83 -5.44 6.90
C ASP A 229 -5.25 -5.41 8.32
N GLU A 230 -6.13 -5.30 9.32
CA GLU A 230 -5.68 -5.23 10.72
C GLU A 230 -4.96 -6.50 11.17
N ILE A 231 -5.36 -7.66 10.67
CA ILE A 231 -4.83 -8.98 11.07
C ILE A 231 -3.41 -9.16 10.50
N SER A 232 -3.25 -8.95 9.20
CA SER A 232 -1.96 -9.03 8.51
C SER A 232 -0.94 -8.03 9.05
N ILE A 233 -1.36 -6.81 9.41
CA ILE A 233 -0.49 -5.86 10.12
C ILE A 233 -0.07 -6.39 11.49
N GLY A 234 -0.97 -7.03 12.24
CA GLY A 234 -0.64 -7.66 13.52
C GLY A 234 0.47 -8.70 13.36
N ILE A 235 0.35 -9.59 12.37
CA ILE A 235 1.33 -10.65 12.08
C ILE A 235 2.68 -10.04 11.64
N LEU A 236 2.65 -9.08 10.70
CA LEU A 236 3.86 -8.43 10.21
C LEU A 236 4.57 -7.65 11.34
N PHE A 237 3.80 -6.97 12.19
CA PHE A 237 4.33 -6.23 13.32
C PHE A 237 4.95 -7.15 14.38
N GLU A 238 4.40 -8.34 14.62
CA GLU A 238 5.03 -9.35 15.48
C GLU A 238 6.40 -9.78 14.94
N LYS A 239 6.49 -10.08 13.64
CA LYS A 239 7.76 -10.42 12.98
C LYS A 239 8.77 -9.27 13.05
N TYR A 240 8.30 -8.05 12.81
CA TYR A 240 9.09 -6.83 12.93
C TYR A 240 9.68 -6.66 14.35
N CYS A 241 8.87 -6.86 15.39
CA CYS A 241 9.34 -6.79 16.78
C CYS A 241 10.44 -7.81 17.08
N LYS A 242 10.30 -9.05 16.56
CA LYS A 242 11.32 -10.10 16.70
C LYS A 242 12.62 -9.73 15.98
N LYS A 243 12.54 -9.30 14.71
CA LYS A 243 13.74 -8.94 13.89
C LYS A 243 14.55 -7.81 14.52
N TYR A 244 13.87 -6.73 14.93
CA TYR A 244 14.57 -5.53 15.40
C TYR A 244 14.89 -5.54 16.89
N ASN A 245 14.53 -6.61 17.60
CA ASN A 245 14.56 -6.64 19.06
C ASN A 245 13.93 -5.34 19.58
N ILE A 246 12.67 -5.12 19.26
CA ILE A 246 11.86 -4.00 19.76
C ILE A 246 10.65 -4.60 20.43
#